data_AF-A0A4Q3TMJ5-F1
#
_entry.id   AF-A0A4Q3TMJ5-F1
#
_cell.length_a   1.000
_cell.length_b   1.000
_cell.length_c   1.000
_cell.angle_alpha   90.00
_cell.angle_beta   90.00
_cell.angle_gamma   90.00
#
_symmetry.space_group_name_H-M   'P 1'
#
loop_
_entity.id
_entity.type
_entity.pdbx_description
1 polymer ?
#
loop_
_entity_poly.entity_id
_entity_poly.type
_entity_poly.pdbx_seq_one_letter_code
_entity_poly.pdbx_strand_id
1 'polypeptide(L)'
;MTAAAGRGSIVEGEFVFTADDFRHIAEMLHAHAGIALNEGKAALVYSRLAKRLRTLGLTSFRDYCALVEGVDGVDERQKMTAALTTNVTRFYREPHHFDDLRDRVMPELAARARAGGRVRLWSAACSNGQEPYS
;
A
#
# COMPACT_ATOMS: atom_id res chain seq x y z
N MET A 1 -17.99 18.59 35.73
CA MET A 1 -16.58 18.16 35.68
C MET A 1 -16.51 16.85 34.92
N THR A 2 -16.02 16.90 33.68
CA THR A 2 -15.55 15.73 32.93
C THR A 2 -14.46 16.26 32.02
N ALA A 3 -13.22 15.97 32.39
CA ALA A 3 -12.03 16.44 31.70
C ALA A 3 -11.98 15.83 30.28
N ALA A 4 -11.98 16.68 29.26
CA ALA A 4 -11.59 16.27 27.92
C ALA A 4 -10.09 15.98 27.96
N ALA A 5 -9.72 14.70 28.02
CA ALA A 5 -8.34 14.27 27.88
C ALA A 5 -7.80 14.78 26.53
N GLY A 6 -6.81 15.69 26.59
CA GLY A 6 -6.10 16.16 25.41
C GLY A 6 -5.48 14.95 24.71
N ARG A 7 -5.96 14.63 23.51
CA ARG A 7 -5.38 13.58 22.68
C ARG A 7 -4.08 14.12 22.09
N GLY A 8 -2.96 13.82 22.75
CA GLY A 8 -1.63 14.16 22.27
C GLY A 8 -1.35 13.48 20.92
N SER A 9 -0.61 14.16 20.05
CA SER A 9 -0.12 13.56 18.81
C SER A 9 0.82 12.39 19.15
N ILE A 10 0.67 11.26 18.46
CA ILE A 10 1.52 10.06 18.66
C ILE A 10 2.77 10.10 17.78
N VAL A 11 2.84 11.04 16.84
CA VAL A 11 4.00 11.34 16.00
C VAL A 11 4.25 12.84 16.05
N GLU A 12 5.51 13.24 16.20
CA GLU A 12 5.90 14.65 16.05
C GLU A 12 5.86 15.08 14.58
N GLY A 13 5.20 16.20 14.30
CA GLY A 13 5.21 16.79 12.96
C GLY A 13 4.22 17.95 12.79
N GLU A 14 4.09 18.42 11.55
CA GLU A 14 3.26 19.55 11.11
C GLU A 14 1.77 19.40 11.46
N PHE A 15 1.18 18.23 11.21
CA PHE A 15 -0.22 17.92 11.48
C PHE A 15 -0.37 17.11 12.77
N VAL A 16 -1.43 17.38 13.53
CA VAL A 16 -1.81 16.54 14.68
C VAL A 16 -2.24 15.16 14.19
N PHE A 17 -1.62 14.12 14.73
CA PHE A 17 -1.93 12.74 14.39
C PHE A 17 -2.12 11.91 15.66
N THR A 18 -3.37 11.60 16.00
CA THR A 18 -3.73 10.93 17.24
C THR A 18 -3.76 9.40 17.08
N ALA A 19 -3.78 8.68 18.22
CA ALA A 19 -3.99 7.23 18.23
C ALA A 19 -5.30 6.83 17.53
N ASP A 20 -6.34 7.66 17.66
CA ASP A 20 -7.62 7.40 17.01
C ASP A 20 -7.56 7.59 15.51
N ASP A 21 -6.88 8.64 15.03
CA ASP A 21 -6.68 8.84 13.59
C ASP A 21 -5.90 7.67 13.00
N PHE A 22 -4.84 7.19 13.69
CA PHE A 22 -4.10 6.01 13.27
C PHE A 22 -4.98 4.76 13.20
N ARG A 23 -5.78 4.48 14.24
CA ARG A 23 -6.69 3.33 14.26
C ARG A 23 -7.69 3.40 13.12
N HIS A 24 -8.27 4.58 12.88
CA HIS A 24 -9.23 4.81 11.80
C HIS A 24 -8.61 4.53 10.42
N ILE A 25 -7.41 5.05 10.17
CA ILE A 25 -6.67 4.79 8.92
C ILE A 25 -6.34 3.31 8.78
N ALA A 26 -5.92 2.64 9.85
CA ALA A 26 -5.62 1.21 9.85
C ALA A 26 -6.86 0.37 9.53
N GLU A 27 -8.01 0.70 10.11
CA GLU A 27 -9.30 0.04 9.85
C GLU A 27 -9.74 0.24 8.40
N MET A 28 -9.66 1.46 7.87
CA MET A 28 -9.99 1.75 6.47
C MET A 28 -9.08 0.99 5.51
N LEU A 29 -7.76 0.97 5.77
CA LEU A 29 -6.80 0.27 4.93
C LEU A 29 -7.03 -1.25 4.97
N HIS A 30 -7.34 -1.79 6.16
CA HIS A 30 -7.65 -3.20 6.31
C HIS A 30 -8.94 -3.59 5.58
N ALA A 31 -10.00 -2.80 5.73
CA ALA A 31 -11.27 -3.03 5.04
C ALA A 31 -11.14 -2.94 3.52
N HIS A 32 -10.29 -2.04 2.99
CA HIS A 32 -10.15 -1.83 1.56
C HIS A 32 -9.15 -2.79 0.88
N ALA A 33 -8.03 -3.11 1.56
CA ALA A 33 -6.90 -3.81 0.95
C ALA A 33 -6.40 -5.03 1.74
N GLY A 34 -7.01 -5.35 2.90
CA GLY A 34 -6.59 -6.45 3.77
C GLY A 34 -5.28 -6.21 4.51
N ILE A 35 -4.69 -5.02 4.41
CA ILE A 35 -3.37 -4.72 4.99
C ILE A 35 -3.52 -4.37 6.48
N ALA A 36 -2.87 -5.14 7.34
CA ALA A 36 -2.79 -4.85 8.77
C ALA A 36 -1.63 -3.89 9.08
N LEU A 37 -1.94 -2.79 9.76
CA LEU A 37 -0.95 -1.86 10.30
C LEU A 37 -0.85 -2.05 11.82
N ASN A 38 0.37 -2.22 12.31
CA ASN A 38 0.66 -2.22 13.74
C ASN A 38 1.08 -0.81 14.19
N GLU A 39 0.93 -0.51 15.47
CA GLU A 39 1.20 0.83 16.03
C GLU A 39 2.63 1.32 15.77
N GLY A 40 3.60 0.40 15.71
CA GLY A 40 5.00 0.70 15.34
C GLY A 40 5.17 1.33 13.95
N LYS A 41 4.15 1.30 13.09
CA LYS A 41 4.14 1.96 11.77
C LYS A 41 3.54 3.36 11.78
N ALA A 42 3.15 3.92 12.93
CA ALA A 42 2.53 5.25 13.00
C ALA A 42 3.36 6.35 12.31
N ALA A 43 4.68 6.39 12.54
CA ALA A 43 5.57 7.35 11.87
C ALA A 43 5.62 7.18 10.34
N LEU A 44 5.53 5.94 9.85
CA LEU A 44 5.46 5.66 8.41
C LEU A 44 4.13 6.14 7.84
N VAL A 45 3.01 5.84 8.49
CA VAL A 45 1.68 6.31 8.07
C VAL A 45 1.68 7.83 8.00
N TYR A 46 2.16 8.48 9.06
CA TYR A 46 2.28 9.92 9.14
C TYR A 46 3.08 10.51 7.97
N SER A 47 4.32 10.07 7.78
CA SER A 47 5.22 10.62 6.76
C SER A 47 4.69 10.48 5.33
N ARG A 48 3.92 9.43 5.06
CA ARG A 48 3.35 9.16 3.73
C ARG A 48 2.07 9.93 3.49
N LEU A 49 1.19 10.01 4.47
CA LEU A 49 -0.10 10.69 4.34
C LEU A 49 -0.02 12.20 4.56
N ALA A 50 0.93 12.71 5.35
CA ALA A 50 1.17 14.16 5.46
C ALA A 50 1.42 14.81 4.09
N LYS A 51 2.02 14.07 3.14
CA LYS A 51 2.15 14.54 1.75
C LYS A 51 0.80 14.70 1.06
N ARG A 52 -0.15 13.78 1.32
CA ARG A 52 -1.52 13.83 0.79
C ARG A 52 -2.29 15.01 1.38
N LEU A 53 -2.21 15.22 2.70
CA LEU A 53 -2.84 16.36 3.39
C LEU A 53 -2.38 17.68 2.75
N ARG A 54 -1.08 17.87 2.51
CA ARG A 54 -0.54 19.05 1.82
C ARG A 54 -1.08 19.22 0.40
N THR A 55 -1.16 18.14 -0.38
CA THR A 55 -1.72 18.19 -1.74
C THR A 55 -3.20 18.59 -1.74
N LEU A 56 -3.95 18.21 -0.72
CA LEU A 56 -5.38 18.50 -0.58
C LEU A 56 -5.67 19.82 0.16
N GLY A 57 -4.64 20.48 0.71
CA GLY A 57 -4.81 21.68 1.53
C GLY A 57 -5.49 21.43 2.87
N LEU A 58 -5.45 20.18 3.37
CA LEU A 58 -6.06 19.79 4.64
C LEU A 58 -5.12 20.09 5.81
N THR A 59 -5.70 20.43 6.95
CA THR A 59 -4.96 20.86 8.15
C THR A 59 -4.96 19.81 9.27
N SER A 60 -5.72 18.72 9.13
CA SER A 60 -5.76 17.65 10.14
C SER A 60 -5.97 16.27 9.54
N PHE A 61 -5.48 15.25 10.25
CA PHE A 61 -5.75 13.85 9.89
C PHE A 61 -7.21 13.47 10.08
N ARG A 62 -7.92 14.12 11.01
CA ARG A 62 -9.37 13.97 11.16
C ARG A 62 -10.12 14.35 9.89
N ASP A 63 -9.79 15.50 9.30
CA ASP A 63 -10.45 15.97 8.06
C ASP A 63 -10.09 15.04 6.88
N TYR A 64 -8.86 14.52 6.88
CA TYR A 64 -8.46 13.51 5.91
C TYR A 64 -9.29 12.22 6.03
N CYS A 65 -9.47 11.69 7.24
CA CYS A 65 -10.32 10.52 7.46
C CYS A 65 -11.76 10.78 6.99
N ALA A 66 -12.34 11.92 7.35
CA ALA A 66 -13.71 12.27 6.93
C ALA A 66 -13.85 12.35 5.40
N LEU A 67 -12.86 12.93 4.70
CA LEU A 67 -12.84 12.95 3.23
C LEU A 67 -12.76 11.54 2.66
N VAL A 68 -11.84 10.72 3.17
CA VAL A 68 -11.58 9.35 2.69
C VAL A 68 -12.79 8.45 2.91
N GLU A 69 -13.56 8.63 3.98
CA GLU A 69 -14.80 7.89 4.23
C GLU A 69 -15.98 8.38 3.38
N GLY A 70 -15.97 9.65 3.01
CA GLY A 70 -17.02 10.27 2.21
C GLY A 70 -17.29 9.57 0.87
N VAL A 71 -18.47 9.85 0.32
CA VAL A 71 -18.91 9.33 -0.99
C VAL A 71 -17.98 9.83 -2.10
N ASP A 72 -17.50 11.07 -1.99
CA ASP A 72 -16.54 11.69 -2.92
C ASP A 72 -15.09 11.22 -2.70
N GLY A 73 -14.83 10.46 -1.62
CA GLY A 73 -13.51 10.01 -1.20
C GLY A 73 -12.96 8.78 -1.93
N VAL A 74 -13.68 8.23 -2.92
CA VAL A 74 -13.31 6.96 -3.60
C VAL A 74 -11.89 7.02 -4.19
N ASP A 75 -11.58 8.10 -4.91
CA ASP A 75 -10.26 8.29 -5.53
C ASP A 75 -9.16 8.52 -4.48
N GLU A 76 -9.47 9.26 -3.41
CA GLU A 76 -8.49 9.47 -2.33
C GLU A 76 -8.25 8.19 -1.51
N ARG A 77 -9.24 7.31 -1.33
CA ARG A 77 -9.04 5.97 -0.74
C ARG A 77 -8.00 5.15 -1.50
N GLN A 78 -8.04 5.20 -2.83
CA GLN A 78 -7.05 4.51 -3.67
C GLN A 78 -5.66 5.13 -3.50
N LYS A 79 -5.56 6.46 -3.46
CA LYS A 79 -4.29 7.17 -3.24
C LYS A 79 -3.73 6.94 -1.84
N MET A 80 -4.58 6.88 -0.81
CA MET A 80 -4.20 6.50 0.55
C MET A 80 -3.60 5.09 0.55
N THR A 81 -4.30 4.14 -0.06
CA THR A 81 -3.85 2.74 -0.15
C THR A 81 -2.50 2.64 -0.86
N ALA A 82 -2.36 3.28 -2.02
CA ALA A 82 -1.12 3.32 -2.78
C ALA A 82 0.03 4.02 -2.03
N ALA A 83 -0.28 5.07 -1.26
CA ALA A 83 0.71 5.72 -0.41
C ALA A 83 1.15 4.80 0.73
N LEU A 84 0.27 4.01 1.32
CA LEU A 84 0.59 3.13 2.44
C LEU A 84 1.18 1.77 2.03
N THR A 85 1.07 1.37 0.76
CA THR A 85 1.72 0.16 0.24
C THR A 85 3.18 0.42 -0.16
N THR A 86 4.01 -0.63 -0.15
CA THR A 86 5.38 -0.55 -0.69
C THR A 86 5.36 -1.03 -2.13
N ASN A 87 5.28 -0.10 -3.08
CA ASN A 87 5.22 -0.42 -4.51
C ASN A 87 6.61 -0.54 -5.17
N VAL A 88 7.67 -0.69 -4.40
CA VAL A 88 9.04 -0.80 -4.94
C VAL A 88 9.18 -2.14 -5.67
N THR A 89 9.40 -2.06 -6.98
CA THR A 89 9.76 -3.19 -7.84
C THR A 89 10.88 -2.76 -8.80
N ARG A 90 11.52 -3.71 -9.47
CA ARG A 90 12.53 -3.48 -10.50
C ARG A 90 12.60 -4.69 -11.43
N PHE A 91 13.13 -4.49 -12.63
CA PHE A 91 13.42 -5.59 -13.54
C PHE A 91 14.37 -6.60 -12.89
N TYR A 92 14.10 -7.89 -13.09
CA TYR A 92 14.86 -9.00 -12.54
C TYR A 92 15.13 -8.85 -11.03
N ARG A 93 14.13 -8.39 -10.27
CA ARG A 93 14.21 -8.36 -8.81
C ARG A 93 14.44 -9.80 -8.32
N GLU A 94 15.51 -9.99 -7.55
CA GLU A 94 15.96 -11.32 -7.10
C GLU A 94 16.31 -12.25 -8.28
N PRO A 95 17.44 -12.00 -8.98
CA PRO A 95 17.76 -12.62 -10.26
C PRO A 95 17.82 -14.15 -10.22
N HIS A 96 18.16 -14.74 -9.07
CA HIS A 96 18.19 -16.19 -8.88
C HIS A 96 16.83 -16.86 -9.13
N HIS A 97 15.70 -16.17 -8.90
CA HIS A 97 14.38 -16.70 -9.27
C HIS A 97 14.20 -16.82 -10.79
N PHE A 98 14.80 -15.93 -11.57
CA PHE A 98 14.77 -15.99 -13.03
C PHE A 98 15.72 -17.05 -13.58
N ASP A 99 16.85 -17.29 -12.89
CA ASP A 99 17.71 -18.44 -13.19
C ASP A 99 16.98 -19.75 -12.93
N ASP A 100 16.31 -19.92 -11.79
CA ASP A 100 15.48 -21.08 -11.49
C ASP A 100 14.33 -21.26 -12.50
N LEU A 101 13.64 -20.16 -12.85
CA LEU A 101 12.60 -20.17 -13.88
C LEU A 101 13.16 -20.68 -15.21
N ARG A 102 14.29 -20.13 -15.67
CA ARG A 102 14.96 -20.50 -16.93
C ARG A 102 15.40 -21.97 -16.93
N ASP A 103 16.08 -22.41 -15.88
CA ASP A 103 16.81 -23.67 -15.90
C ASP A 103 15.95 -24.86 -15.47
N ARG A 104 14.93 -24.63 -14.63
CA ARG A 104 14.15 -25.72 -14.00
C ARG A 104 12.72 -25.79 -14.48
N VAL A 105 12.09 -24.65 -14.75
CA VAL A 105 10.65 -24.58 -15.06
C VAL A 105 10.40 -24.41 -16.56
N MET A 106 11.16 -23.53 -17.22
CA MET A 106 10.98 -23.21 -18.64
C MET A 106 11.19 -24.39 -19.61
N PRO A 107 12.08 -25.38 -19.37
CA PRO A 107 12.24 -26.50 -20.30
C PRO A 107 10.92 -27.26 -20.54
N GLU A 108 10.19 -27.58 -19.47
CA GLU A 108 8.89 -28.28 -19.55
C GLU A 108 7.81 -27.39 -20.17
N LEU A 109 7.70 -26.14 -19.70
CA LEU A 109 6.71 -25.20 -20.22
C LEU A 109 6.91 -24.95 -21.73
N ALA A 110 8.16 -24.79 -22.17
CA ALA A 110 8.49 -24.57 -23.57
C ALA A 110 8.20 -25.81 -24.42
N ALA A 111 8.48 -27.03 -23.92
CA ALA A 111 8.12 -28.26 -24.62
C ALA A 111 6.60 -28.36 -24.85
N ARG A 112 5.80 -28.09 -23.81
CA ARG A 112 4.33 -28.04 -23.92
C ARG A 112 3.86 -27.00 -24.92
N ALA A 113 4.45 -25.80 -24.89
CA ALA A 113 4.11 -24.74 -25.84
C ALA A 113 4.41 -25.14 -27.29
N ARG A 114 5.58 -25.74 -27.55
CA ARG A 114 5.97 -26.22 -28.88
C ARG A 114 5.08 -27.36 -29.39
N ALA A 115 4.53 -28.17 -28.49
CA ALA A 115 3.54 -29.20 -28.82
C ALA A 115 2.13 -28.65 -29.08
N GLY A 116 1.95 -27.32 -29.11
CA GLY A 116 0.66 -26.66 -29.34
C GLY A 116 -0.18 -26.43 -28.07
N GLY A 117 0.35 -26.75 -26.88
CA GLY A 117 -0.32 -26.51 -25.61
C GLY A 117 -0.20 -25.06 -25.12
N ARG A 118 -1.17 -24.58 -24.35
CA ARG A 118 -1.12 -23.23 -23.75
C ARG A 118 -0.30 -23.22 -22.47
N VAL A 119 0.60 -22.24 -22.33
CA VAL A 119 1.30 -21.92 -21.08
C VAL A 119 0.70 -20.66 -20.45
N ARG A 120 0.59 -20.65 -19.13
CA ARG A 120 0.12 -19.48 -18.36
C ARG A 120 1.04 -19.29 -17.16
N LEU A 121 1.49 -18.05 -16.96
CA LEU A 121 2.21 -17.58 -15.78
C LEU A 121 1.37 -16.48 -15.13
N TRP A 122 1.49 -16.32 -13.81
CA TRP A 122 0.80 -15.28 -13.07
C TRP A 122 1.79 -14.57 -12.15
N SER A 123 2.05 -13.29 -12.43
CA SER A 123 2.72 -12.38 -11.49
C SER A 123 1.65 -11.77 -10.57
N ALA A 124 1.56 -12.29 -9.35
CA ALA A 124 0.70 -11.73 -8.31
C ALA A 124 1.44 -10.56 -7.63
N ALA A 125 0.74 -9.44 -7.41
CA ALA A 125 1.32 -8.19 -6.88
C ALA A 125 2.42 -7.56 -7.79
N CYS A 126 2.16 -7.49 -9.10
CA CYS A 126 3.09 -7.00 -10.11
C CYS A 126 3.51 -5.52 -10.00
N SER A 127 2.97 -4.75 -9.05
CA SER A 127 3.21 -3.31 -8.86
C SER A 127 3.07 -2.53 -10.18
N ASN A 128 4.12 -1.87 -10.67
CA ASN A 128 4.12 -1.13 -11.95
C ASN A 128 4.47 -2.00 -13.18
N GLY A 129 4.53 -3.33 -13.03
CA GLY A 129 4.70 -4.29 -14.12
C GLY A 129 6.14 -4.73 -14.41
N GLN A 130 7.15 -4.23 -13.71
CA GLN A 130 8.54 -4.60 -14.02
C GLN A 130 8.82 -6.11 -13.89
N GLU A 131 8.16 -6.81 -12.96
CA GLU A 131 8.28 -8.27 -12.81
C GLU A 131 7.66 -9.05 -13.98
N PRO A 132 6.38 -8.87 -14.38
CA PRO A 132 5.82 -9.62 -15.50
C PRO A 132 6.45 -9.31 -16.86
N TYR A 133 7.19 -8.20 -16.98
CA TYR A 133 7.98 -7.88 -18.17
C TYR A 133 9.42 -8.43 -18.13
N SER A 134 9.90 -8.87 -16.97
CA SER A 134 11.24 -9.48 -16.82
C SER A 134 11.24 -10.92 -17.33
#